data_AF-A0A3D3V958-F1
#
_entry.id   AF-A0A3D3V958-F1
#
_cell.length_a   1.000
_cell.length_b   1.000
_cell.length_c   1.000
_cell.angle_alpha   90.00
_cell.angle_beta   90.00
_cell.angle_gamma   90.00
#
_symmetry.space_group_name_H-M   'P 1'
#
loop_
_entity.id
_entity.type
_entity.pdbx_description
1 polymer ?
#
loop_
_entity_poly.entity_id
_entity_poly.type
_entity_poly.pdbx_seq_one_letter_code
_entity_poly.pdbx_strand_id
1 'polypeptide(L)'
;MKVIFLLVLFLSLAACAGGRVSWLKEGMNKEQVRTDQSACRAQAERGLGRSERFIRDIRGSTRGGHEETRSIVSKFRDHRAARSFERAVNRCMAVRGYVHRKS
;
A
#
# COMPACT_ATOMS: atom_id res chain seq x y z
N MET A 1 27.59 -11.28 -31.27
CA MET A 1 26.15 -11.54 -31.04
C MET A 1 25.78 -11.81 -29.57
N LYS A 2 26.71 -12.25 -28.70
CA LYS A 2 26.44 -12.51 -27.26
C LYS A 2 26.19 -11.26 -26.38
N VAL A 3 26.70 -10.10 -26.78
CA VAL A 3 26.63 -8.86 -25.99
C VAL A 3 25.25 -8.20 -26.06
N ILE A 4 24.55 -8.35 -27.19
CA ILE A 4 23.22 -7.74 -27.41
C ILE A 4 22.17 -8.40 -26.50
N PHE A 5 22.31 -9.71 -26.24
CA PHE A 5 21.39 -10.47 -25.40
C PHE A 5 21.43 -10.03 -23.92
N LEU A 6 22.59 -9.57 -23.43
CA LEU A 6 22.72 -9.09 -22.05
C LEU A 6 22.07 -7.72 -21.85
N LEU A 7 22.11 -6.84 -22.86
CA LEU A 7 21.50 -5.51 -22.78
C LEU A 7 19.96 -5.58 -22.73
N VAL A 8 19.34 -6.50 -23.46
CA VAL A 8 17.88 -6.66 -23.46
C VAL A 8 17.36 -7.21 -22.14
N LEU A 9 18.14 -8.04 -21.44
CA LEU A 9 17.75 -8.62 -20.15
C LEU A 9 17.71 -7.58 -19.02
N PHE A 10 18.55 -6.54 -19.07
CA PHE A 10 18.54 -5.46 -18.08
C PHE A 10 17.40 -4.45 -18.31
N LEU A 11 16.92 -4.26 -19.54
CA LEU A 11 15.81 -3.33 -19.80
C LEU A 11 14.45 -3.84 -19.31
N SER A 12 14.24 -5.15 -19.18
CA SER A 12 12.94 -5.70 -18.77
C SER A 12 12.66 -5.57 -17.27
N LEU A 13 13.68 -5.39 -16.41
CA LEU A 13 13.47 -5.20 -14.97
C LEU A 13 13.00 -3.79 -14.59
N ALA A 14 13.21 -2.77 -15.44
CA ALA A 14 12.78 -1.40 -15.16
C ALA A 14 11.26 -1.18 -15.36
N ALA A 15 10.58 -2.07 -16.09
CA ALA A 15 9.16 -1.94 -16.42
C ALA A 15 8.22 -2.32 -15.26
N CYS A 16 8.68 -3.04 -14.24
CA CYS A 16 7.86 -3.38 -13.06
C CYS A 16 7.80 -2.27 -12.00
N ALA A 17 8.45 -1.12 -12.18
CA ALA A 17 8.36 0.01 -11.26
C ALA A 17 7.16 0.94 -11.54
N GLY A 18 6.27 0.57 -12.47
CA GLY A 18 5.14 1.35 -12.96
C GLY A 18 3.93 1.41 -12.04
N GLY A 19 4.12 1.62 -10.74
CA GLY A 19 3.04 2.04 -9.84
C GLY A 19 2.79 3.53 -10.00
N ARG A 20 1.84 3.92 -10.85
CA ARG A 20 1.44 5.32 -11.06
C ARG A 20 0.76 5.89 -9.80
N VAL A 21 1.57 6.38 -8.87
CA VAL A 21 1.15 7.32 -7.84
C VAL A 21 2.20 8.42 -7.81
N SER A 22 2.07 9.45 -8.67
CA SER A 22 3.05 10.54 -8.70
C SER A 22 2.78 11.51 -7.55
N TRP A 23 3.33 11.17 -6.39
CA TRP A 23 3.52 12.12 -5.31
C TRP A 23 4.50 13.19 -5.76
N LEU A 24 4.12 14.46 -5.62
CA LEU A 24 4.95 15.59 -6.01
C LEU A 24 5.26 16.44 -4.79
N LYS A 25 6.51 16.87 -4.68
CA LYS A 25 6.99 17.86 -3.71
C LYS A 25 8.15 18.61 -4.37
N GLU A 26 8.12 19.93 -4.31
CA GLU A 26 9.16 20.76 -4.92
C GLU A 26 10.52 20.46 -4.28
N GLY A 27 11.57 20.40 -5.11
CA GLY A 27 12.94 20.12 -4.66
C GLY A 27 13.26 18.66 -4.30
N MET A 28 12.31 17.73 -4.42
CA MET A 28 12.55 16.30 -4.12
C MET A 28 12.83 15.47 -5.38
N ASN A 29 13.86 14.62 -5.30
CA ASN A 29 14.15 13.65 -6.36
C ASN A 29 13.25 12.40 -6.23
N LYS A 30 13.22 11.57 -7.28
CA LYS A 30 12.33 10.39 -7.35
C LYS A 30 12.68 9.35 -6.29
N GLU A 31 13.95 9.22 -5.94
CA GLU A 31 14.48 8.29 -4.95
C GLU A 31 14.01 8.65 -3.53
N GLN A 32 14.01 9.95 -3.20
CA GLN A 32 13.48 10.49 -1.96
C GLN A 32 11.97 10.26 -1.88
N VAL A 33 11.23 10.53 -2.96
CA VAL A 33 9.77 10.26 -3.01
C VAL A 33 9.47 8.78 -2.74
N ARG A 34 10.24 7.87 -3.34
CA ARG A 34 10.09 6.42 -3.14
C ARG A 34 10.41 5.99 -1.71
N THR A 35 11.46 6.55 -1.13
CA THR A 35 11.87 6.28 0.26
C THR A 35 10.82 6.77 1.25
N ASP A 36 10.27 7.95 1.02
CA ASP A 36 9.23 8.53 1.86
C ASP A 36 7.92 7.74 1.74
N GLN A 37 7.57 7.33 0.53
CA GLN A 37 6.41 6.49 0.29
C GLN A 37 6.54 5.12 0.97
N SER A 38 7.70 4.47 0.89
CA SER A 38 7.92 3.17 1.53
C SER A 38 7.87 3.29 3.06
N ALA A 39 8.44 4.36 3.63
CA ALA A 39 8.34 4.65 5.06
C ALA A 39 6.89 4.87 5.51
N CYS A 40 6.10 5.63 4.74
CA CYS A 40 4.68 5.85 5.02
C CYS A 40 3.85 4.55 4.91
N ARG A 41 4.15 3.69 3.94
CA ARG A 41 3.53 2.35 3.83
C ARG A 41 3.83 1.49 5.04
N ALA A 42 5.10 1.39 5.44
CA ALA A 42 5.50 0.64 6.63
C ALA A 42 4.82 1.17 7.91
N GLN A 43 4.63 2.48 8.02
CA GLN A 43 3.88 3.08 9.14
C GLN A 43 2.40 2.68 9.12
N ALA A 44 1.76 2.73 7.95
CA ALA A 44 0.37 2.34 7.77
C ALA A 44 0.15 0.84 8.08
N GLU A 45 1.05 -0.03 7.62
CA GLU A 45 1.03 -1.47 7.93
C GLU A 45 1.10 -1.74 9.43
N ARG A 46 2.01 -1.08 10.15
CA ARG A 46 2.13 -1.22 11.62
C ARG A 46 0.92 -0.70 12.37
N GLY A 47 0.25 0.35 11.87
CA GLY A 47 -0.98 0.89 12.45
C GLY A 47 -2.16 -0.06 12.27
N LEU A 48 -2.39 -0.52 11.04
CA LEU A 48 -3.51 -1.40 10.71
C LEU A 48 -3.34 -2.81 11.25
N GLY A 49 -2.13 -3.38 11.21
CA GLY A 49 -1.86 -4.70 11.79
C GLY A 49 -2.04 -4.76 13.31
N ARG A 50 -1.95 -3.62 14.02
CA ARG A 50 -2.36 -3.54 15.45
C ARG A 50 -3.87 -3.53 15.60
N SER A 51 -4.58 -2.76 14.78
CA SER A 51 -6.05 -2.70 14.80
C SER A 51 -6.69 -4.04 14.40
N GLU A 52 -6.13 -4.75 13.42
CA GLU A 52 -6.66 -6.05 12.99
C GLU A 52 -6.50 -7.13 14.06
N ARG A 53 -5.34 -7.17 14.73
CA ARG A 53 -5.11 -8.09 15.85
C ARG A 53 -6.13 -7.85 16.97
N PHE A 54 -6.32 -6.60 17.39
CA PHE A 54 -7.31 -6.24 18.41
C PHE A 54 -8.75 -6.64 18.02
N ILE A 55 -9.16 -6.35 16.79
CA ILE A 55 -10.51 -6.72 16.31
C ILE A 55 -10.68 -8.24 16.19
N ARG A 56 -9.63 -8.97 15.82
CA ARG A 56 -9.65 -10.43 15.72
C ARG A 56 -9.83 -11.07 17.10
N ASP A 57 -9.12 -10.58 18.11
CA ASP A 57 -9.21 -11.09 19.48
C ASP A 57 -10.61 -10.89 20.08
N ILE A 58 -11.24 -9.72 19.85
CA ILE A 58 -12.63 -9.46 20.28
C ILE A 58 -13.65 -10.37 19.57
N ARG A 59 -13.39 -10.81 18.33
CA ARG A 59 -14.34 -11.68 17.60
C ARG A 59 -14.17 -13.16 17.89
N GLY A 60 -12.97 -13.60 18.30
CA GLY A 60 -12.75 -14.96 18.77
C GLY A 60 -13.69 -15.36 19.90
N SER A 61 -14.17 -14.38 20.68
CA SER A 61 -15.15 -14.57 21.76
C SER A 61 -16.63 -14.50 21.32
N THR A 62 -16.95 -14.06 20.09
CA THR A 62 -18.34 -13.88 19.62
C THR A 62 -18.68 -14.92 18.53
N ARG A 63 -18.95 -16.16 18.93
CA ARG A 63 -19.08 -17.31 18.00
C ARG A 63 -20.55 -17.61 17.70
N GLY A 64 -21.07 -17.09 16.58
CA GLY A 64 -22.39 -17.47 16.07
C GLY A 64 -22.72 -16.77 14.75
N GLY A 65 -22.69 -17.48 13.62
CA GLY A 65 -23.11 -16.92 12.33
C GLY A 65 -22.67 -17.75 11.11
N HIS A 66 -23.66 -18.00 10.24
CA HIS A 66 -23.60 -18.72 8.96
C HIS A 66 -22.36 -18.36 8.12
N GLU A 67 -21.76 -19.39 7.52
CA GLU A 67 -20.50 -19.31 6.77
C GLU A 67 -20.56 -18.38 5.55
N GLU A 68 -21.70 -18.28 4.88
CA GLU A 68 -21.90 -17.40 3.73
C GLU A 68 -21.84 -15.92 4.12
N THR A 69 -22.53 -15.52 5.20
CA THR A 69 -22.45 -14.17 5.77
C THR A 69 -21.01 -13.83 6.16
N ARG A 70 -20.25 -14.80 6.65
CA ARG A 70 -18.83 -14.61 7.01
C ARG A 70 -17.99 -14.23 5.80
N SER A 71 -18.22 -14.86 4.65
CA SER A 71 -17.47 -14.59 3.40
C SER A 71 -17.79 -13.21 2.78
N ILE A 72 -19.04 -12.77 2.85
CA ILE A 72 -19.45 -11.44 2.37
C ILE A 72 -18.83 -10.38 3.28
N VAL A 73 -18.96 -10.57 4.60
CA VAL A 73 -18.39 -9.66 5.60
C VAL A 73 -16.87 -9.59 5.50
N SER A 74 -16.17 -10.71 5.18
CA SER A 74 -14.72 -10.68 4.99
C SER A 74 -14.32 -9.86 3.76
N LYS A 75 -14.95 -10.06 2.60
CA LYS A 75 -14.67 -9.27 1.38
C LYS A 75 -14.88 -7.77 1.60
N PHE A 76 -15.98 -7.37 2.24
CA PHE A 76 -16.23 -5.96 2.56
C PHE A 76 -15.21 -5.40 3.55
N ARG A 77 -14.71 -6.23 4.49
CA ARG A 77 -13.63 -5.85 5.40
C ARG A 77 -12.32 -5.65 4.65
N ASP A 78 -11.95 -6.54 3.74
CA ASP A 78 -10.70 -6.42 2.97
C ASP A 78 -10.72 -5.14 2.14
N HIS A 79 -11.84 -4.83 1.49
CA HIS A 79 -12.02 -3.55 0.81
C HIS A 79 -11.98 -2.33 1.73
N ARG A 80 -12.51 -2.45 2.95
CA ARG A 80 -12.42 -1.37 3.94
C ARG A 80 -10.99 -1.21 4.45
N ALA A 81 -10.28 -2.31 4.70
CA ALA A 81 -8.89 -2.33 5.14
C ALA A 81 -7.98 -1.71 4.07
N ALA A 82 -8.13 -2.11 2.81
CA ALA A 82 -7.41 -1.52 1.67
C ALA A 82 -7.65 0.00 1.56
N ARG A 83 -8.91 0.44 1.66
CA ARG A 83 -9.22 1.89 1.66
C ARG A 83 -8.63 2.63 2.87
N SER A 84 -8.64 2.02 4.05
CA SER A 84 -8.04 2.60 5.25
C SER A 84 -6.52 2.68 5.14
N PHE A 85 -5.88 1.68 4.53
CA PHE A 85 -4.45 1.66 4.23
C PHE A 85 -4.07 2.82 3.31
N GLU A 86 -4.75 2.96 2.18
CA GLU A 86 -4.49 4.05 1.24
C GLU A 86 -4.70 5.42 1.89
N ARG A 87 -5.74 5.59 2.71
CA ARG A 87 -5.96 6.85 3.46
C ARG A 87 -4.82 7.14 4.44
N ALA A 88 -4.29 6.13 5.13
CA ALA A 88 -3.19 6.30 6.07
C ALA A 88 -1.90 6.70 5.35
N VAL A 89 -1.59 6.04 4.23
CA VAL A 89 -0.45 6.40 3.37
C VAL A 89 -0.63 7.82 2.82
N ASN A 90 -1.80 8.16 2.30
CA ASN A 90 -2.09 9.49 1.77
C ASN A 90 -1.91 10.59 2.82
N ARG A 91 -2.40 10.36 4.04
CA ARG A 91 -2.25 11.31 5.15
C ARG A 91 -0.77 11.47 5.53
N CYS A 92 -0.01 10.39 5.60
CA CYS A 92 1.41 10.44 5.91
C CYS A 92 2.19 11.23 4.85
N MET A 93 1.94 10.97 3.57
CA MET A 93 2.56 11.71 2.46
C MET A 93 2.17 13.19 2.49
N ALA A 94 0.89 13.51 2.74
CA ALA A 94 0.42 14.89 2.87
C ALA A 94 1.10 15.65 4.01
N VAL A 95 1.27 15.03 5.18
CA VAL A 95 1.99 15.63 6.33
C VAL A 95 3.46 15.91 5.99
N ARG A 96 4.08 15.09 5.14
CA ARG A 96 5.43 15.32 4.62
C ARG A 96 5.49 16.39 3.53
N GLY A 97 4.36 17.00 3.17
CA GLY A 97 4.25 18.07 2.17
C GLY A 97 4.15 17.57 0.73
N TYR A 98 3.85 16.28 0.51
CA TYR A 98 3.60 15.77 -0.83
C TYR A 98 2.14 15.98 -1.23
N VAL A 99 1.93 16.39 -2.48
CA VAL A 99 0.62 16.42 -3.12
C VAL A 99 0.47 15.21 -4.03
N HIS A 100 -0.68 14.54 -3.92
CA HIS A 100 -1.03 13.48 -4.86
C HIS A 100 -1.47 14.15 -6.15
N ARG A 101 -0.72 13.98 -7.25
CA ARG A 101 -1.27 14.34 -8.56
C ARG A 101 -2.40 13.36 -8.82
N LYS A 102 -3.66 13.80 -8.72
CA LYS A 102 -4.77 13.02 -9.27
C LYS A 102 -4.51 12.92 -10.77
N SER A 103 -4.43 11.69 -11.27
CA SER A 103 -4.52 11.42 -12.70
C SER A 103 -5.92 11.72 -13.19
#